data_AF-A0A847M7N3-F1
#
_entry.id   AF-A0A847M7N3-F1
#
_cell.length_a   1.000
_cell.length_b   1.000
_cell.length_c   1.000
_cell.angle_alpha   90.00
_cell.angle_beta   90.00
_cell.angle_gamma   90.00
#
_symmetry.space_group_name_H-M   'P 1'
#
loop_
_entity.id
_entity.type
_entity.pdbx_description
1 polymer ?
#
loop_
_entity_poly.entity_id
_entity_poly.type
_entity_poly.pdbx_seq_one_letter_code
_entity_poly.pdbx_strand_id
1 'polypeptide(L)'
;MVDKTAGTNTDSNLESVVRTPTTTLLAILFHLGMLAIVFSGAYTVQPPTYGTRYFALTAALGVAVLVLLLVYRTSFAASTTGRALTALMAGICYSQAYDPQLTALLPAWGERLPMVVTDLAPSLGTAGLLIAAIGCALYLAADGDRKPVQLPFGWSTLVAALLVAVLGVVMYLALAPLYELQGGMYTILLLARILEYMLLLMVVQRMAGARGIGAITTAYLSLGLMAAAAHNMLSGPM
;
A
#
# COMPACT_ATOMS: atom_id res chain seq x y z
N MET A 1 -18.31 47.14 44.11
CA MET A 1 -19.72 46.80 43.84
C MET A 1 -19.75 46.08 42.50
N VAL A 2 -20.03 44.76 42.53
CA VAL A 2 -20.52 43.90 41.42
C VAL A 2 -19.56 43.68 40.23
N ASP A 3 -19.33 42.50 39.65
CA ASP A 3 -19.45 41.07 40.01
C ASP A 3 -18.79 40.26 38.85
N LYS A 4 -18.38 39.02 39.15
CA LYS A 4 -18.30 37.83 38.29
C LYS A 4 -17.49 37.77 36.98
N THR A 5 -16.44 36.94 37.05
CA THR A 5 -16.20 35.72 36.26
C THR A 5 -16.82 35.62 34.86
N ALA A 6 -15.95 35.52 33.84
CA ALA A 6 -16.20 34.67 32.68
C ALA A 6 -14.86 34.12 32.18
N GLY A 7 -14.49 32.95 32.69
CA GLY A 7 -13.58 32.06 31.97
C GLY A 7 -14.24 31.72 30.64
N THR A 8 -13.54 32.00 29.53
CA THR A 8 -13.93 31.49 28.22
C THR A 8 -12.93 30.41 27.85
N ASN A 9 -13.36 29.19 28.16
CA ASN A 9 -12.79 27.92 27.75
C ASN A 9 -12.24 27.97 26.31
N THR A 10 -10.92 28.10 26.16
CA THR A 10 -10.21 27.70 24.93
C THR A 10 -9.86 26.21 24.92
N ASP A 11 -10.34 25.46 25.91
CA ASP A 11 -10.33 24.00 25.94
C ASP A 11 -11.76 23.50 25.71
N SER A 12 -12.08 22.99 24.51
CA SER A 12 -13.09 21.92 24.29
C SER A 12 -13.58 21.76 22.85
N ASN A 13 -13.17 22.57 21.87
CA ASN A 13 -13.46 22.27 20.45
C ASN A 13 -12.48 21.25 19.85
N LEU A 14 -11.97 20.33 20.68
CA LEU A 14 -11.74 18.96 20.25
C LEU A 14 -13.12 18.34 20.03
N GLU A 15 -13.79 18.72 18.93
CA GLU A 15 -14.77 17.82 18.34
C GLU A 15 -14.01 16.53 18.05
N SER A 16 -14.07 15.62 19.01
CA SER A 16 -13.87 14.21 18.76
C SER A 16 -14.92 13.87 17.71
N VAL A 17 -14.49 13.86 16.45
CA VAL A 17 -15.30 13.27 15.39
C VAL A 17 -15.54 11.85 15.85
N VAL A 18 -16.73 11.60 16.40
CA VAL A 18 -17.16 10.30 16.88
C VAL A 18 -17.08 9.40 15.66
N ARG A 19 -16.11 8.47 15.65
CA ARG A 19 -16.05 7.45 14.62
C ARG A 19 -17.35 6.67 14.71
N THR A 20 -18.15 6.76 13.66
CA THR A 20 -19.31 5.90 13.52
C THR A 20 -18.84 4.44 13.47
N PRO A 21 -19.66 3.48 13.92
CA PRO A 21 -19.34 2.06 13.79
C PRO A 21 -19.04 1.68 12.34
N THR A 22 -19.68 2.35 11.37
CA THR A 22 -19.43 2.18 9.93
C THR A 22 -18.03 2.62 9.50
N THR A 23 -17.57 3.82 9.89
CA THR A 23 -16.21 4.30 9.53
C THR A 23 -15.11 3.45 10.16
N THR A 24 -15.36 2.88 11.33
CA THR A 24 -14.43 1.95 12.00
C THR A 24 -14.34 0.62 11.25
N LEU A 25 -15.48 0.05 10.83
CA LEU A 25 -15.51 -1.16 10.02
C LEU A 25 -14.77 -0.99 8.69
N LEU A 26 -14.95 0.16 8.03
CA LEU A 26 -14.29 0.46 6.76
C LEU A 26 -12.76 0.66 6.92
N ALA A 27 -12.33 1.26 8.04
CA ALA A 27 -10.91 1.33 8.38
C ALA A 27 -10.31 -0.06 8.64
N ILE A 28 -11.05 -0.95 9.31
CA ILE A 28 -10.64 -2.35 9.50
C ILE A 28 -10.51 -3.05 8.15
N LEU A 29 -11.45 -2.86 7.23
CA LEU A 29 -11.39 -3.45 5.89
C LEU A 29 -10.12 -3.00 5.14
N PHE A 30 -9.80 -1.70 5.21
CA PHE A 30 -8.55 -1.18 4.66
C PHE A 30 -7.31 -1.86 5.28
N HIS A 31 -7.25 -1.97 6.61
CA HIS A 31 -6.15 -2.62 7.29
C HIS A 31 -6.01 -4.10 6.95
N LEU A 32 -7.11 -4.84 6.83
CA LEU A 32 -7.10 -6.24 6.42
C LEU A 32 -6.50 -6.40 5.02
N GLY A 33 -6.88 -5.54 4.08
CA GLY A 33 -6.31 -5.54 2.73
C GLY A 33 -4.81 -5.28 2.72
N MET A 34 -4.35 -4.28 3.49
CA MET A 34 -2.92 -3.95 3.60
C MET A 34 -2.12 -5.04 4.32
N LEU A 35 -2.68 -5.68 5.34
CA LEU A 35 -2.05 -6.81 6.04
C LEU A 35 -1.91 -8.02 5.12
N ALA A 36 -2.88 -8.28 4.24
CA ALA A 36 -2.76 -9.34 3.24
C ALA A 36 -1.59 -9.08 2.28
N ILE A 37 -1.36 -7.82 1.87
CA ILE A 37 -0.20 -7.45 1.05
C ILE A 37 1.11 -7.70 1.83
N VAL A 38 1.20 -7.25 3.08
CA VAL A 38 2.39 -7.45 3.92
C VAL A 38 2.67 -8.92 4.16
N PHE A 39 1.64 -9.70 4.49
CA PHE A 39 1.75 -11.13 4.70
C PHE A 39 2.21 -11.84 3.44
N SER A 40 1.60 -11.52 2.29
CA SER A 40 2.02 -12.07 1.00
C SER A 40 3.48 -11.77 0.73
N GLY A 41 3.91 -10.50 0.84
CA GLY A 41 5.31 -10.12 0.57
C GLY A 41 6.32 -10.72 1.55
N ALA A 42 5.95 -10.87 2.82
CA ALA A 42 6.83 -11.47 3.83
C ALA A 42 6.97 -12.99 3.68
N TYR A 43 5.94 -13.67 3.14
CA TYR A 43 5.93 -15.11 2.96
C TYR A 43 6.48 -15.56 1.60
N THR A 44 6.49 -14.68 0.59
CA THR A 44 7.04 -15.00 -0.72
C THR A 44 8.56 -15.02 -0.70
N VAL A 45 9.14 -16.18 -1.03
CA VAL A 45 10.58 -16.31 -1.35
C VAL A 45 10.83 -15.69 -2.72
N GLN A 46 11.71 -14.70 -2.75
CA GLN A 46 12.12 -14.01 -3.96
C GLN A 46 13.16 -14.81 -4.74
N PRO A 47 13.21 -14.67 -6.08
CA PRO A 47 14.22 -15.34 -6.88
C PRO A 47 15.64 -14.89 -6.48
N PRO A 48 16.65 -15.78 -6.59
CA PRO A 48 18.02 -15.54 -6.13
C PRO A 48 18.77 -14.42 -6.90
N THR A 49 18.16 -13.87 -7.95
CA THR A 49 18.65 -12.69 -8.67
C THR A 49 18.65 -11.43 -7.80
N TYR A 50 17.81 -11.38 -6.75
CA TYR A 50 17.86 -10.32 -5.75
C TYR A 50 19.01 -10.57 -4.76
N GLY A 51 20.07 -9.77 -4.86
CA GLY A 51 21.22 -9.88 -3.97
C GLY A 51 20.93 -9.39 -2.54
N THR A 52 21.72 -9.86 -1.57
CA THR A 52 21.62 -9.50 -0.13
C THR A 52 21.58 -7.99 0.13
N ARG A 53 22.26 -7.20 -0.72
CA ARG A 53 22.25 -5.73 -0.65
C ARG A 53 20.85 -5.13 -0.82
N TYR A 54 20.02 -5.71 -1.70
CA TYR A 54 18.64 -5.24 -1.90
C TYR A 54 17.83 -5.42 -0.61
N PHE A 55 17.88 -6.60 0.00
CA PHE A 55 17.16 -6.88 1.24
C PHE A 55 17.66 -6.06 2.43
N ALA A 56 18.97 -5.82 2.51
CA ALA A 56 19.53 -4.93 3.52
C ALA A 56 19.01 -3.50 3.38
N LEU A 57 18.90 -2.98 2.15
CA LEU A 57 18.33 -1.64 1.89
C LEU A 57 16.84 -1.58 2.22
N THR A 58 16.05 -2.62 1.89
CA THR A 58 14.62 -2.65 2.24
C THR A 58 14.41 -2.72 3.75
N ALA A 59 15.24 -3.50 4.47
CA ALA A 59 15.22 -3.55 5.93
C ALA A 59 15.62 -2.20 6.54
N ALA A 60 16.67 -1.56 6.04
CA ALA A 60 17.12 -0.26 6.51
C ALA A 60 16.05 0.83 6.30
N LEU A 61 15.34 0.80 5.17
CA LEU A 61 14.19 1.68 4.92
C LEU A 61 13.08 1.45 5.95
N GLY A 62 12.70 0.20 6.20
CA GLY A 62 11.71 -0.15 7.22
C GLY A 62 12.10 0.36 8.61
N VAL A 63 13.34 0.15 9.04
CA VAL A 63 13.87 0.68 10.32
C VAL A 63 13.82 2.20 10.36
N ALA A 64 14.31 2.88 9.31
CA ALA A 64 14.35 4.33 9.25
C ALA A 64 12.95 4.95 9.37
N VAL A 65 11.97 4.42 8.63
CA VAL A 65 10.60 4.91 8.67
C VAL A 65 9.92 4.59 9.99
N LEU A 66 10.20 3.43 10.61
CA LEU A 66 9.70 3.10 11.95
C LEU A 66 10.27 4.05 13.01
N VAL A 67 11.56 4.38 12.96
CA VAL A 67 12.18 5.36 13.86
C VAL A 67 11.55 6.75 13.68
N LEU A 68 11.37 7.21 12.44
CA LEU A 68 10.68 8.47 12.16
C LEU A 68 9.25 8.46 12.72
N LEU A 69 8.52 7.36 12.55
CA LEU A 69 7.20 7.19 13.13
C LEU A 69 7.24 7.21 14.67
N LEU A 70 8.22 6.61 15.32
CA LEU A 70 8.32 6.60 16.78
C LEU A 70 8.65 8.00 17.35
N VAL A 71 9.53 8.75 16.67
CA VAL A 71 9.96 10.10 17.06
C VAL A 71 8.84 11.11 16.86
N TYR A 72 8.24 11.13 15.67
CA TYR A 72 7.26 12.13 15.26
C TYR A 72 5.80 11.67 15.38
N ARG A 73 5.58 10.41 15.77
CA ARG A 73 4.27 9.79 16.05
C ARG A 73 3.28 10.00 14.91
N THR A 74 2.02 10.26 15.25
CA THR A 74 0.92 10.45 14.31
C THR A 74 1.12 11.66 13.39
N SER A 75 1.91 12.65 13.80
CA SER A 75 2.24 13.83 12.99
C SER A 75 3.06 13.46 11.76
N PHE A 76 3.96 12.48 11.87
CA PHE A 76 4.71 11.99 10.70
C PHE A 76 3.78 11.30 9.70
N ALA A 77 2.93 10.39 10.16
CA ALA A 77 1.99 9.70 9.28
C ALA A 77 1.02 10.68 8.56
N ALA A 78 0.60 11.75 9.25
CA ALA A 78 -0.23 12.79 8.66
C ALA A 78 0.52 13.72 7.68
N SER A 79 1.84 13.81 7.82
CA SER A 79 2.68 14.67 6.96
C SER A 79 2.74 14.16 5.52
N THR A 80 2.95 15.08 4.60
CA THR A 80 3.18 14.79 3.17
C THR A 80 4.28 13.75 2.96
N THR A 81 5.41 13.91 3.64
CA THR A 81 6.56 13.01 3.55
C THR A 81 6.25 11.63 4.11
N GLY A 82 5.60 11.55 5.28
CA GLY A 82 5.22 10.28 5.86
C GLY A 82 4.23 9.51 4.98
N ARG A 83 3.23 10.18 4.41
CA ARG A 83 2.29 9.55 3.45
C ARG A 83 3.00 9.01 2.21
N ALA A 84 3.96 9.75 1.67
CA ALA A 84 4.75 9.30 0.53
C ALA A 84 5.63 8.09 0.88
N LEU A 85 6.30 8.11 2.04
CA LEU A 85 7.11 6.99 2.51
C LEU A 85 6.25 5.75 2.82
N THR A 86 5.08 5.90 3.41
CA THR A 86 4.13 4.80 3.63
C THR A 86 3.68 4.18 2.31
N ALA A 87 3.37 5.01 1.30
CA ALA A 87 3.01 4.53 -0.03
C ALA A 87 4.18 3.81 -0.73
N LEU A 88 5.40 4.33 -0.60
CA LEU A 88 6.61 3.67 -1.11
C LEU A 88 6.81 2.29 -0.46
N MET A 89 6.72 2.21 0.87
CA MET A 89 6.83 0.93 1.59
C MET A 89 5.76 -0.07 1.15
N ALA A 90 4.52 0.39 0.98
CA ALA A 90 3.45 -0.45 0.43
C ALA A 90 3.78 -0.96 -0.97
N GLY A 91 4.29 -0.10 -1.85
CA GLY A 91 4.77 -0.51 -3.18
C GLY A 91 5.86 -1.56 -3.11
N ILE A 92 6.86 -1.40 -2.23
CA ILE A 92 7.94 -2.39 -2.08
C ILE A 92 7.38 -3.72 -1.53
N CYS A 93 6.53 -3.70 -0.49
CA CYS A 93 5.87 -4.91 0.01
C CYS A 93 5.06 -5.61 -1.09
N TYR A 94 4.34 -4.84 -1.91
CA TYR A 94 3.56 -5.37 -3.02
C TYR A 94 4.44 -5.96 -4.12
N SER A 95 5.59 -5.36 -4.40
CA SER A 95 6.57 -5.93 -5.34
C SER A 95 7.14 -7.27 -4.89
N GLN A 96 7.21 -7.46 -3.58
CA GLN A 96 7.63 -8.72 -2.97
C GLN A 96 6.48 -9.73 -2.87
N ALA A 97 5.22 -9.33 -3.07
CA ALA A 97 4.05 -10.20 -3.02
C ALA A 97 3.85 -11.02 -4.32
N TYR A 98 4.93 -11.64 -4.80
CA TYR A 98 4.99 -12.30 -6.10
C TYR A 98 4.37 -13.72 -6.10
N ASP A 99 4.06 -14.36 -4.94
CA ASP A 99 3.00 -15.40 -4.76
C ASP A 99 2.94 -16.00 -3.34
N PRO A 100 1.76 -16.38 -2.78
CA PRO A 100 0.91 -17.47 -3.32
C PRO A 100 -0.34 -17.02 -4.09
N GLN A 101 -0.59 -17.72 -5.21
CA GLN A 101 -1.74 -17.45 -6.09
C GLN A 101 -3.04 -17.69 -5.36
N LEU A 102 -4.05 -16.86 -5.64
CA LEU A 102 -5.38 -17.06 -5.05
C LEU A 102 -5.96 -18.44 -5.42
N THR A 103 -5.65 -18.91 -6.63
CA THR A 103 -6.02 -20.24 -7.13
C THR A 103 -5.39 -21.37 -6.31
N ALA A 104 -4.14 -21.21 -5.88
CA ALA A 104 -3.46 -22.20 -5.04
C ALA A 104 -4.02 -22.24 -3.61
N LEU A 105 -4.46 -21.08 -3.08
CA LEU A 105 -5.07 -20.98 -1.75
C LEU A 105 -6.55 -21.37 -1.73
N LEU A 106 -7.26 -21.15 -2.84
CA LEU A 106 -8.69 -21.41 -2.99
C LEU A 106 -8.95 -22.16 -4.31
N PRO A 107 -8.58 -23.46 -4.41
CA PRO A 107 -8.67 -24.23 -5.65
C PRO A 107 -10.08 -24.25 -6.25
N ALA A 108 -11.10 -24.40 -5.39
CA ALA A 108 -12.51 -24.44 -5.78
C ALA A 108 -13.04 -23.11 -6.39
N TRP A 109 -12.33 -22.01 -6.17
CA TRP A 109 -12.68 -20.70 -6.73
C TRP A 109 -11.92 -20.39 -8.02
N GLY A 110 -10.71 -20.96 -8.19
CA GLY A 110 -9.91 -20.77 -9.39
C GLY A 110 -10.62 -21.22 -10.67
N GLU A 111 -11.33 -22.35 -10.61
CA GLU A 111 -12.10 -22.90 -11.73
C GLU A 111 -13.36 -22.08 -12.09
N ARG A 112 -13.78 -21.16 -11.20
CA ARG A 112 -14.98 -20.33 -11.38
C ARG A 112 -14.68 -18.92 -11.89
N LEU A 113 -13.41 -18.54 -11.93
CA LEU A 113 -13.01 -17.22 -12.40
C LEU A 113 -13.03 -17.17 -13.94
N PRO A 114 -13.47 -16.06 -14.54
CA PRO A 114 -13.36 -15.86 -15.98
C PRO A 114 -11.90 -16.00 -16.45
N MET A 115 -11.71 -16.55 -17.64
CA MET A 115 -10.36 -16.81 -18.21
C MET A 115 -9.45 -15.58 -18.20
N VAL A 116 -10.01 -14.39 -18.48
CA VAL A 116 -9.26 -13.12 -18.43
C VAL A 116 -8.72 -12.81 -17.03
N VAL A 117 -9.45 -13.19 -15.98
CA VAL A 117 -9.03 -12.99 -14.58
C VAL A 117 -7.98 -14.02 -14.18
N THR A 118 -8.09 -15.25 -14.66
CA THR A 118 -7.05 -16.26 -14.42
C THR A 118 -5.75 -15.92 -15.14
N ASP A 119 -5.82 -15.34 -16.34
CA ASP A 119 -4.66 -14.91 -17.13
C ASP A 119 -3.88 -13.76 -16.46
N LEU A 120 -4.56 -12.98 -15.60
CA LEU A 120 -3.94 -11.93 -14.78
C LEU A 120 -3.16 -12.48 -13.57
N ALA A 121 -3.25 -13.79 -13.29
CA ALA A 121 -2.60 -14.47 -12.17
C ALA A 121 -2.74 -13.70 -10.83
N PRO A 122 -3.96 -13.53 -10.30
CA PRO A 122 -4.20 -12.78 -9.08
C PRO A 122 -3.55 -13.49 -7.87
N SER A 123 -2.76 -12.72 -7.11
CA SER A 123 -2.10 -13.19 -5.89
C SER A 123 -2.89 -12.76 -4.64
N LEU A 124 -2.52 -13.29 -3.47
CA LEU A 124 -3.06 -12.80 -2.19
C LEU A 124 -2.88 -11.27 -2.03
N GLY A 125 -1.80 -10.72 -2.57
CA GLY A 125 -1.56 -9.29 -2.63
C GLY A 125 -2.59 -8.54 -3.46
N THR A 126 -2.99 -9.05 -4.65
CA THR A 126 -3.99 -8.39 -5.50
C THR A 126 -5.36 -8.35 -4.83
N ALA A 127 -5.78 -9.45 -4.18
CA ALA A 127 -7.00 -9.47 -3.38
C ALA A 127 -6.94 -8.48 -2.20
N GLY A 128 -5.80 -8.43 -1.51
CA GLY A 128 -5.56 -7.46 -0.44
C GLY A 128 -5.69 -6.01 -0.92
N LEU A 129 -5.12 -5.69 -2.08
CA LEU A 129 -5.24 -4.37 -2.71
C LEU A 129 -6.70 -4.02 -3.03
N LEU A 130 -7.47 -4.94 -3.62
CA LEU A 130 -8.87 -4.68 -3.94
C LEU A 130 -9.71 -4.44 -2.68
N ILE A 131 -9.48 -5.24 -1.63
CA ILE A 131 -10.13 -5.05 -0.33
C ILE A 131 -9.78 -3.68 0.26
N ALA A 132 -8.50 -3.28 0.21
CA ALA A 132 -8.05 -1.98 0.68
C ALA A 132 -8.64 -0.82 -0.13
N ALA A 133 -8.74 -0.97 -1.44
CA ALA A 133 -9.33 0.01 -2.34
C ALA A 133 -10.82 0.20 -2.09
N ILE A 134 -11.58 -0.90 -1.91
CA ILE A 134 -13.00 -0.86 -1.55
C ILE A 134 -13.18 -0.19 -0.19
N GLY A 135 -12.40 -0.60 0.81
CA GLY A 135 -12.41 0.02 2.14
C GLY A 135 -12.15 1.52 2.09
N CYS A 136 -11.17 1.94 1.30
CA CYS A 136 -10.86 3.35 1.07
C CYS A 136 -12.01 4.09 0.38
N ALA A 137 -12.53 3.57 -0.74
CA ALA A 137 -13.60 4.21 -1.50
C ALA A 137 -14.87 4.41 -0.65
N LEU A 138 -15.27 3.38 0.09
CA LEU A 138 -16.43 3.44 0.99
C LEU A 138 -16.16 4.36 2.19
N TYR A 139 -14.94 4.34 2.75
CA TYR A 139 -14.56 5.25 3.85
C TYR A 139 -14.67 6.71 3.43
N LEU A 140 -14.29 7.03 2.20
CA LEU A 140 -14.41 8.37 1.62
C LEU A 140 -15.86 8.74 1.32
N ALA A 141 -16.65 7.80 0.78
CA ALA A 141 -18.07 8.02 0.49
C ALA A 141 -18.92 8.23 1.76
N ALA A 142 -18.49 7.68 2.90
CA ALA A 142 -19.16 7.80 4.18
C ALA A 142 -18.74 9.06 4.99
N ASP A 143 -18.10 10.06 4.36
CA ASP A 143 -17.53 11.24 5.01
C ASP A 143 -16.62 10.90 6.22
N GLY A 144 -15.89 9.79 6.13
CA GLY A 144 -14.99 9.33 7.21
C GLY A 144 -13.91 10.35 7.59
N ASP A 145 -13.64 11.31 6.70
CA ASP A 145 -12.75 12.44 6.92
C ASP A 145 -13.46 13.75 6.57
N ARG A 146 -14.05 14.43 7.57
CA ARG A 146 -14.72 15.74 7.41
C ARG A 146 -13.79 16.86 6.95
N LYS A 147 -12.47 16.62 6.91
CA LYS A 147 -11.49 17.59 6.40
C LYS A 147 -11.02 17.12 5.02
N PRO A 148 -11.12 17.96 3.98
CA PRO A 148 -10.51 17.65 2.70
C PRO A 148 -8.99 17.63 2.90
N VAL A 149 -8.43 16.43 3.10
CA VAL A 149 -6.98 16.25 3.07
C VAL A 149 -6.55 16.46 1.63
N GLN A 150 -6.09 17.66 1.29
CA GLN A 150 -5.50 17.93 -0.01
C GLN A 150 -4.33 16.94 -0.19
N LEU A 151 -4.33 16.19 -1.30
CA LEU A 151 -3.21 15.35 -1.70
C LEU A 151 -2.19 16.30 -2.33
N PRO A 152 -1.09 16.65 -1.65
CA PRO A 152 -0.11 17.62 -2.17
C PRO A 152 0.54 17.15 -3.48
N PHE A 153 0.46 15.85 -3.77
CA PHE A 153 1.05 15.22 -4.95
C PHE A 153 0.05 14.40 -5.77
N GLY A 154 -1.26 14.59 -5.62
CA GLY A 154 -2.25 13.71 -6.28
C GLY A 154 -2.00 13.56 -7.78
N TRP A 155 -1.80 14.69 -8.47
CA TRP A 155 -1.53 14.69 -9.91
C TRP A 155 -0.08 14.32 -10.25
N SER A 156 0.91 14.81 -9.50
CA SER A 156 2.32 14.52 -9.77
C SER A 156 2.67 13.05 -9.53
N THR A 157 2.04 12.38 -8.58
CA THR A 157 2.20 10.93 -8.34
C THR A 157 1.58 10.13 -9.48
N LEU A 158 0.40 10.55 -9.96
CA LEU A 158 -0.27 9.95 -11.10
C LEU A 158 0.57 10.12 -12.38
N VAL A 159 1.11 11.31 -12.62
CA VAL A 159 2.00 11.62 -13.74
C VAL A 159 3.32 10.87 -13.64
N ALA A 160 3.93 10.77 -12.45
CA ALA A 160 5.15 9.99 -12.25
C ALA A 160 4.92 8.50 -12.49
N ALA A 161 3.82 7.94 -11.96
CA ALA A 161 3.44 6.56 -12.23
C ALA A 161 3.14 6.33 -13.71
N LEU A 162 2.49 7.29 -14.38
CA LEU A 162 2.23 7.24 -15.82
C LEU A 162 3.54 7.29 -16.62
N LEU A 163 4.49 8.13 -16.22
CA LEU A 163 5.81 8.19 -16.85
C LEU A 163 6.57 6.88 -16.72
N VAL A 164 6.58 6.28 -15.52
CA VAL A 164 7.19 4.97 -15.29
C VAL A 164 6.49 3.89 -16.11
N ALA A 165 5.16 3.93 -16.18
CA ALA A 165 4.36 3.03 -17.01
C ALA A 165 4.72 3.14 -18.49
N VAL A 166 4.72 4.37 -19.02
CA VAL A 166 5.08 4.64 -20.42
C VAL A 166 6.51 4.19 -20.70
N LEU A 167 7.45 4.50 -19.82
CA LEU A 167 8.84 4.08 -19.98
C LEU A 167 8.99 2.55 -19.93
N GLY A 168 8.26 1.88 -19.04
CA GLY A 168 8.21 0.42 -18.96
C GLY A 168 7.63 -0.22 -20.22
N VAL A 169 6.56 0.35 -20.76
CA VAL A 169 5.96 -0.08 -22.04
C VAL A 169 6.92 0.15 -23.21
N VAL A 170 7.57 1.32 -23.28
CA VAL A 170 8.57 1.62 -24.31
C VAL A 170 9.75 0.66 -24.23
N MET A 171 10.27 0.41 -23.03
CA MET A 171 11.35 -0.55 -22.80
C MET A 171 10.93 -1.97 -23.19
N TYR A 172 9.70 -2.38 -22.85
CA TYR A 172 9.14 -3.67 -23.28
C TYR A 172 9.05 -3.77 -24.80
N LEU A 173 8.47 -2.76 -25.48
CA LEU A 173 8.36 -2.75 -26.95
C LEU A 173 9.74 -2.77 -27.64
N ALA A 174 10.75 -2.13 -27.05
CA ALA A 174 12.11 -2.12 -27.56
C ALA A 174 12.83 -3.48 -27.37
N LEU A 175 12.57 -4.17 -26.26
CA LEU A 175 13.19 -5.46 -25.92
C LEU A 175 12.44 -6.67 -26.50
N ALA A 176 11.13 -6.54 -26.74
CA ALA A 176 10.28 -7.60 -27.28
C ALA A 176 10.81 -8.25 -28.57
N PRO A 177 11.27 -7.51 -29.59
CA PRO A 177 11.81 -8.11 -30.81
C PRO A 177 13.21 -8.73 -30.61
N LEU A 178 13.97 -8.31 -29.59
CA LEU A 178 15.32 -8.81 -29.30
C LEU A 178 15.32 -10.09 -28.46
N TYR A 179 14.31 -10.26 -27.61
CA TYR A 179 14.22 -11.36 -26.65
C TYR A 179 13.12 -12.38 -26.98
N GLU A 180 12.51 -12.30 -28.17
CA GLU A 180 11.35 -13.13 -28.56
C GLU A 180 10.32 -13.25 -27.43
N LEU A 181 10.03 -12.13 -26.74
CA LEU A 181 9.06 -12.10 -25.65
C LEU A 181 7.67 -12.38 -26.25
N GLN A 182 7.25 -13.64 -26.19
CA GLN A 182 6.04 -14.15 -26.86
C GLN A 182 4.77 -13.42 -26.42
N GLY A 183 4.26 -12.50 -27.25
CA GLY A 183 2.82 -12.23 -27.36
C GLY A 183 2.19 -11.25 -26.35
N GLY A 184 1.07 -10.62 -26.78
CA GLY A 184 0.35 -9.55 -26.07
C GLY A 184 -0.17 -9.87 -24.66
N MET A 185 -0.10 -11.13 -24.22
CA MET A 185 -0.39 -11.55 -22.84
C MET A 185 0.53 -10.86 -21.82
N TYR A 186 1.82 -10.70 -22.12
CA TYR A 186 2.76 -10.00 -21.25
C TYR A 186 2.51 -8.49 -21.18
N THR A 187 1.99 -7.89 -22.25
CA THR A 187 1.62 -6.46 -22.26
C THR A 187 0.39 -6.19 -21.40
N ILE A 188 -0.63 -7.05 -21.46
CA ILE A 188 -1.83 -6.93 -20.62
C ILE A 188 -1.47 -7.07 -19.14
N LEU A 189 -0.62 -8.06 -18.81
CA LEU A 189 -0.15 -8.26 -17.44
C LEU A 189 0.67 -7.05 -16.95
N LEU A 190 1.56 -6.50 -17.77
CA LEU A 190 2.32 -5.30 -17.44
C LEU A 190 1.39 -4.11 -17.15
N LEU A 191 0.41 -3.84 -18.01
CA LEU A 191 -0.56 -2.77 -17.82
C LEU A 191 -1.39 -2.97 -16.55
N ALA A 192 -1.83 -4.20 -16.29
CA ALA A 192 -2.57 -4.52 -15.07
C ALA A 192 -1.72 -4.27 -13.82
N ARG A 193 -0.45 -4.71 -13.78
CA ARG A 193 0.46 -4.43 -12.67
C ARG A 193 0.67 -2.93 -12.45
N ILE A 194 0.85 -2.17 -13.52
CA ILE A 194 0.96 -0.71 -13.45
C ILE A 194 -0.28 -0.10 -12.77
N LEU A 195 -1.48 -0.51 -13.19
CA LEU A 195 -2.73 -0.03 -12.62
C LEU A 195 -2.86 -0.42 -11.14
N GLU A 196 -2.44 -1.62 -10.76
CA GLU A 196 -2.40 -2.07 -9.37
C GLU A 196 -1.49 -1.18 -8.51
N TYR A 197 -0.27 -0.88 -8.98
CA TYR A 197 0.65 0.02 -8.27
C TYR A 197 0.09 1.45 -8.17
N MET A 198 -0.50 1.97 -9.24
CA MET A 198 -1.14 3.30 -9.21
C MET A 198 -2.26 3.35 -8.17
N LEU A 199 -3.13 2.33 -8.18
CA LEU A 199 -4.23 2.20 -7.22
C LEU A 199 -3.70 2.10 -5.79
N LEU A 200 -2.69 1.26 -5.55
CA LEU A 200 -2.08 1.07 -4.24
C LEU A 200 -1.50 2.39 -3.71
N LEU A 201 -0.71 3.09 -4.52
CA LEU A 201 -0.12 4.37 -4.13
C LEU A 201 -1.20 5.39 -3.79
N MET A 202 -2.25 5.49 -4.61
CA MET A 202 -3.36 6.42 -4.37
C MET A 202 -4.09 6.09 -3.07
N VAL A 203 -4.47 4.82 -2.88
CA VAL A 203 -5.20 4.33 -1.71
C VAL A 203 -4.39 4.55 -0.43
N VAL A 204 -3.11 4.19 -0.44
CA VAL A 204 -2.24 4.33 0.74
C VAL A 204 -1.94 5.80 1.02
N GLN A 205 -1.63 6.62 0.02
CA GLN A 205 -1.44 8.05 0.26
C GLN A 205 -2.69 8.70 0.83
N ARG A 206 -3.88 8.31 0.36
CA ARG A 206 -5.14 8.85 0.84
C ARG A 206 -5.40 8.44 2.28
N MET A 207 -5.28 7.15 2.59
CA MET A 207 -5.58 6.59 3.92
C MET A 207 -4.48 6.85 4.96
N ALA A 208 -3.23 7.04 4.55
CA ALA A 208 -2.14 7.40 5.46
C ALA A 208 -2.35 8.77 6.12
N GLY A 209 -3.09 9.67 5.45
CA GLY A 209 -3.49 10.95 6.04
C GLY A 209 -4.65 10.86 7.03
N ALA A 210 -5.40 9.75 7.04
CA ALA A 210 -6.59 9.60 7.86
C ALA A 210 -6.24 9.34 9.34
N ARG A 211 -6.96 10.02 10.23
CA ARG A 211 -6.73 9.94 11.68
C ARG A 211 -6.83 8.50 12.16
N GLY A 212 -5.79 8.02 12.86
CA GLY A 212 -5.76 6.69 13.47
C GLY A 212 -5.70 5.52 12.47
N ILE A 213 -5.38 5.78 11.20
CA ILE A 213 -5.12 4.76 10.17
C ILE A 213 -3.65 4.84 9.74
N GLY A 214 -3.16 6.06 9.48
CA GLY A 214 -1.81 6.27 8.94
C GLY A 214 -0.68 5.71 9.79
N ALA A 215 -0.63 6.05 11.08
CA ALA A 215 0.46 5.60 11.95
C ALA A 215 0.52 4.07 12.07
N ILE A 216 -0.63 3.42 12.20
CA ILE A 216 -0.72 1.95 12.27
C ILE A 216 -0.24 1.34 10.95
N THR A 217 -0.67 1.91 9.82
CA THR A 217 -0.28 1.46 8.49
C THR A 217 1.21 1.58 8.23
N THR A 218 1.79 2.72 8.59
CA THR A 218 3.24 2.93 8.53
C THR A 218 3.99 1.91 9.39
N ALA A 219 3.50 1.62 10.60
CA ALA A 219 4.15 0.69 11.52
C ALA A 219 4.20 -0.73 10.97
N TYR A 220 3.06 -1.34 10.60
CA TYR A 220 3.07 -2.72 10.13
C TYR A 220 3.70 -2.88 8.73
N LEU A 221 3.68 -1.86 7.86
CA LEU A 221 4.43 -1.88 6.60
C LEU A 221 5.94 -1.87 6.85
N SER A 222 6.41 -1.06 7.80
CA SER A 222 7.83 -1.02 8.19
C SER A 222 8.28 -2.39 8.72
N LEU A 223 7.48 -2.97 9.64
CA LEU A 223 7.73 -4.31 10.16
C LEU A 223 7.64 -5.38 9.08
N GLY A 224 6.71 -5.23 8.14
CA GLY A 224 6.54 -6.11 6.98
C GLY A 224 7.78 -6.16 6.10
N LEU A 225 8.36 -5.00 5.77
CA LEU A 225 9.61 -4.94 5.01
C LEU A 225 10.78 -5.60 5.75
N MET A 226 10.89 -5.39 7.05
CA MET A 226 11.92 -6.03 7.87
C MET A 226 11.74 -7.55 7.90
N ALA A 227 10.49 -8.02 8.05
CA ALA A 227 10.17 -9.44 8.06
C ALA A 227 10.45 -10.10 6.69
N ALA A 228 10.03 -9.45 5.59
CA ALA A 228 10.28 -9.93 4.23
C ALA A 228 11.79 -9.99 3.92
N ALA A 229 12.55 -8.97 4.33
CA ALA A 229 14.00 -8.97 4.18
C ALA A 229 14.66 -10.08 5.00
N ALA A 230 14.26 -10.24 6.27
CA ALA A 230 14.79 -11.29 7.13
C ALA A 230 14.47 -12.68 6.57
N HIS A 231 13.23 -12.93 6.15
CA HIS A 231 12.82 -14.18 5.53
C HIS A 231 13.70 -14.50 4.32
N ASN A 232 13.82 -13.58 3.37
CA ASN A 232 14.60 -13.79 2.15
C ASN A 232 16.11 -13.92 2.39
N MET A 233 16.67 -13.22 3.38
CA MET A 233 18.08 -13.37 3.76
C MET A 233 18.35 -14.71 4.46
N LEU A 234 17.38 -15.28 5.17
CA LEU A 234 17.48 -16.57 5.86
C LEU A 234 17.14 -17.76 4.96
N SER A 235 16.32 -17.56 3.93
CA SER A 235 15.86 -18.60 3.00
C SER A 235 16.76 -18.78 1.77
N GLY A 236 17.75 -17.92 1.56
CA GLY A 236 18.71 -18.06 0.46
C GLY A 236 19.72 -19.20 0.70
N PRO A 237 20.22 -19.86 -0.37
CA PRO A 237 21.35 -20.77 -0.23
C PRO A 237 22.61 -19.97 0.14
N MET A 238 23.36 -20.40 1.15
CA MET A 238 24.77 -20.00 1.27
C MET A 238 25.58 -20.56 0.10
#